data_AF-A0A067N6Y1-F1
#
_entry.id   AF-A0A067N6Y1-F1
#
_cell.length_a   1.000
_cell.length_b   1.000
_cell.length_c   1.000
_cell.angle_alpha   90.00
_cell.angle_beta   90.00
_cell.angle_gamma   90.00
#
_symmetry.space_group_name_H-M   'P 1'
#
loop_
_entity.id
_entity.type
_entity.pdbx_description
1 polymer ?
#
loop_
_entity_poly.entity_id
_entity_poly.type
_entity_poly.pdbx_seq_one_letter_code
_entity_poly.pdbx_strand_id
1 'polypeptide(L)'
;MPRPKHTRSEAQIAHCSPSLEKARAAKHKCSVTTPSPPSPPAPSPPPPPPPPPLPPSESASNYKCVVHNLQQKFGHAKVTGIKYQCKAAQAVKESAHVLKREAQTVAKFTKFQGDVELRIARLTEGFKQEVDTVWSKLTDKNNEAAQQARNTASELQELQNQVKEANLAAQSSQKKVEKLEKKHRAMSHKVVAKVRCYSLKSKGVIKPEMRDMVWNLVGGGVLMNTVNGLLQTMAKGFGLDLKDSINRCSVLHINREGGAAAKIQIVHKLKNAG
;
A
#
# COMPACT_ATOMS: atom_id res chain seq x y z
N MET A 1 31.29 -0.34 -1.57
CA MET A 1 30.34 -1.38 -1.12
C MET A 1 29.25 -0.72 -0.29
N PRO A 2 28.07 -0.42 -0.85
CA PRO A 2 27.01 0.25 -0.10
C PRO A 2 26.32 -0.74 0.86
N ARG A 3 26.12 -0.33 2.12
CA ARG A 3 25.48 -1.14 3.16
C ARG A 3 23.99 -1.40 2.81
N PRO A 4 23.46 -2.61 3.07
CA PRO A 4 22.04 -2.89 2.89
C PRO A 4 21.23 -2.08 3.92
N LYS A 5 20.26 -1.30 3.43
CA LYS A 5 19.26 -0.64 4.27
C LYS A 5 18.27 -1.71 4.74
N HIS A 6 18.20 -1.96 6.05
CA HIS A 6 17.20 -2.83 6.65
C HIS A 6 15.80 -2.27 6.39
N THR A 7 15.03 -2.97 5.55
CA THR A 7 13.59 -2.80 5.43
C THR A 7 12.94 -3.37 6.69
N ARG A 8 12.27 -2.49 7.42
CA ARG A 8 11.47 -2.80 8.61
C ARG A 8 10.31 -3.72 8.17
N SER A 9 10.20 -4.89 8.78
CA SER A 9 9.18 -5.89 8.41
C SER A 9 7.76 -5.39 8.70
N GLU A 10 6.85 -5.60 7.76
CA GLU A 10 5.41 -5.31 7.87
C GLU A 10 4.70 -5.96 9.07
N ALA A 11 5.31 -7.01 9.67
CA ALA A 11 4.79 -7.66 10.87
C ALA A 11 4.74 -6.77 12.13
N GLN A 12 5.37 -5.59 12.13
CA GLN A 12 5.32 -4.64 13.26
C GLN A 12 4.25 -3.55 13.13
N ILE A 13 3.49 -3.51 12.02
CA ILE A 13 2.46 -2.48 11.81
C ILE A 13 1.11 -2.87 12.45
N ALA A 14 0.94 -4.15 12.81
CA ALA A 14 -0.35 -4.68 13.30
C ALA A 14 -0.65 -4.47 14.80
N HIS A 15 0.24 -3.84 15.60
CA HIS A 15 0.06 -3.75 17.07
C HIS A 15 -0.13 -2.35 17.65
N CYS A 16 -0.25 -1.30 16.83
CA CYS A 16 -0.50 0.06 17.32
C CYS A 16 -1.85 0.59 16.85
N SER A 17 -2.96 0.02 17.35
CA SER A 17 -4.27 0.68 17.51
C SER A 17 -5.26 -0.33 18.13
N PRO A 18 -5.64 -0.17 19.40
CA PRO A 18 -6.88 0.57 19.65
C PRO A 18 -6.85 1.33 20.99
N SER A 19 -6.70 2.66 20.95
CA SER A 19 -6.87 3.48 22.15
C SER A 19 -7.65 4.79 21.91
N LEU A 20 -8.39 4.89 20.82
CA LEU A 20 -9.25 6.06 20.54
C LEU A 20 -10.75 5.80 20.71
N GLU A 21 -11.15 4.59 21.12
CA GLU A 21 -12.56 4.26 21.39
C GLU A 21 -13.01 4.49 22.85
N LYS A 22 -12.11 4.98 23.72
CA LYS A 22 -12.43 5.30 25.13
C LYS A 22 -12.71 6.78 25.40
N ALA A 23 -12.85 7.60 24.35
CA ALA A 23 -13.12 9.05 24.49
C ALA A 23 -14.59 9.45 24.24
N ARG A 24 -15.49 8.52 23.88
CA ARG A 24 -16.91 8.83 23.61
C ARG A 24 -17.90 8.48 24.74
N ALA A 25 -17.43 7.97 25.88
CA ALA A 25 -18.30 7.63 27.01
C ALA A 25 -18.39 8.70 28.12
N ALA A 26 -17.77 9.88 27.95
CA ALA A 26 -17.71 10.92 29.00
C ALA A 26 -18.50 12.21 28.69
N LYS A 27 -19.45 12.18 27.75
CA LYS A 27 -20.31 13.34 27.38
C LYS A 27 -21.76 13.19 27.85
N HIS A 28 -21.96 12.69 29.07
CA HIS A 28 -23.21 12.88 29.80
C HIS A 28 -22.89 13.24 31.25
N LYS A 29 -22.22 14.38 31.45
CA LYS A 29 -22.10 14.97 32.78
C LYS A 29 -23.20 16.02 32.91
N CYS A 30 -24.19 15.64 33.70
CA CYS A 30 -25.27 16.41 34.28
C CYS A 30 -25.15 17.92 34.10
N SER A 31 -26.08 18.48 33.33
CA SER A 31 -26.57 19.84 33.52
C SER A 31 -27.18 19.91 34.91
N VAL A 32 -26.37 20.25 35.92
CA VAL A 32 -26.86 20.63 37.24
C VAL A 32 -27.57 21.97 37.06
N THR A 33 -28.89 21.91 36.91
CA THR A 33 -29.76 23.07 37.06
C THR A 33 -29.63 23.52 38.52
N THR A 34 -28.84 24.56 38.75
CA THR A 34 -28.85 25.26 40.03
C THR A 34 -30.25 25.82 40.27
N PRO A 35 -30.88 25.53 41.43
CA PRO A 35 -32.18 26.08 41.76
C PRO A 35 -32.09 27.60 41.83
N SER A 36 -33.05 28.29 41.22
CA SER A 36 -33.18 29.75 41.34
C SER A 36 -33.27 30.14 42.82
N PRO A 37 -32.57 31.21 43.25
CA PRO A 37 -32.65 31.69 44.62
C PRO A 37 -34.10 32.07 44.97
N PRO A 38 -34.54 31.81 46.22
CA PRO A 38 -35.88 32.13 46.66
C PRO A 38 -36.13 33.64 46.55
N SER A 39 -37.28 34.02 45.98
CA SER A 39 -37.71 35.40 45.89
C SER A 39 -37.83 36.02 47.29
N PRO A 40 -37.35 37.26 47.50
CA PRO A 40 -37.47 37.92 48.79
C PRO A 40 -38.96 38.09 49.18
N PRO A 41 -39.29 37.96 50.47
CA PRO A 41 -40.66 38.12 50.95
C PRO A 41 -41.18 39.53 50.67
N ALA A 42 -42.43 39.63 50.24
CA ALA A 42 -43.10 40.89 49.97
C ALA A 42 -43.12 41.78 51.23
N PRO A 43 -42.82 43.09 51.13
CA PRO A 43 -42.90 43.99 52.26
C PRO A 43 -44.35 44.09 52.77
N SER A 44 -44.51 44.00 54.08
CA SER A 44 -45.80 44.10 54.76
C SER A 44 -46.48 45.46 54.51
N PRO A 45 -47.82 45.48 54.36
CA PRO A 45 -48.56 46.71 54.10
C PRO A 45 -48.39 47.71 55.27
N PRO A 46 -48.22 49.02 54.99
CA PRO A 46 -48.13 50.03 56.04
C PRO A 46 -49.45 50.14 56.82
N PRO A 47 -49.39 50.48 58.12
CA PRO A 47 -50.58 50.65 58.94
C PRO A 47 -51.47 51.78 58.42
N PRO A 48 -52.80 51.67 58.57
CA PRO A 48 -53.73 52.73 58.19
C PRO A 48 -53.42 54.01 58.97
N PRO A 49 -53.45 55.19 58.31
CA PRO A 49 -53.21 56.46 59.00
C PRO A 49 -54.31 56.73 60.04
N PRO A 50 -53.96 57.37 61.17
CA PRO A 50 -54.94 57.71 62.20
C PRO A 50 -56.00 58.68 61.66
N PRO A 51 -57.24 58.62 62.19
CA PRO A 51 -58.32 59.52 61.78
C PRO A 51 -57.93 60.98 62.06
N PRO A 52 -58.20 61.90 61.13
CA PRO A 52 -57.85 63.31 61.31
C PRO A 52 -58.62 63.93 62.49
N PRO A 53 -57.97 64.77 63.31
CA PRO A 53 -58.63 65.47 64.41
C PRO A 53 -59.75 66.38 63.91
N LEU A 54 -60.86 66.37 64.64
CA LEU A 54 -62.05 67.19 64.41
C LEU A 54 -61.69 68.69 64.42
N PRO A 55 -62.12 69.48 63.42
CA PRO A 55 -61.79 70.89 63.35
C PRO A 55 -62.50 71.70 64.46
N PRO A 56 -61.83 72.69 65.06
CA PRO A 56 -62.43 73.57 66.06
C PRO A 56 -63.55 74.43 65.44
N SER A 57 -64.65 74.56 66.18
CA SER A 57 -65.78 75.40 65.82
C SER A 57 -65.40 76.88 65.94
N GLU A 58 -64.98 77.48 64.83
CA GLU A 58 -64.65 78.91 64.77
C GLU A 58 -65.86 79.79 64.45
N SER A 59 -65.86 80.94 65.13
CA SER A 59 -66.92 81.92 65.24
C SER A 59 -67.18 82.73 63.96
N ALA A 60 -68.44 83.10 63.77
CA ALA A 60 -69.03 83.61 62.53
C ALA A 60 -68.58 85.02 62.06
N SER A 61 -67.51 85.60 62.63
CA SER A 61 -67.12 87.01 62.36
C SER A 61 -66.03 87.18 61.29
N ASN A 62 -65.52 86.10 60.69
CA ASN A 62 -64.43 86.18 59.70
C ASN A 62 -64.82 85.68 58.29
N TYR A 63 -66.11 85.42 58.05
CA TYR A 63 -66.62 84.78 56.83
C TYR A 63 -66.35 85.58 55.54
N LYS A 64 -66.41 86.92 55.56
CA LYS A 64 -66.19 87.73 54.34
C LYS A 64 -64.74 87.71 53.86
N CYS A 65 -63.77 87.75 54.76
CA CYS A 65 -62.34 87.68 54.40
C CYS A 65 -61.95 86.26 53.95
N VAL A 66 -62.53 85.23 54.58
CA VAL A 66 -62.34 83.82 54.22
C VAL A 66 -62.95 83.52 52.85
N VAL A 67 -64.16 84.00 52.54
CA VAL A 67 -64.81 83.81 51.23
C VAL A 67 -64.05 84.49 50.09
N HIS A 68 -63.55 85.71 50.29
CA HIS A 68 -62.74 86.40 49.28
C HIS A 68 -61.41 85.69 49.01
N ASN A 69 -60.70 85.25 50.06
CA ASN A 69 -59.49 84.44 49.91
C ASN A 69 -59.78 83.08 49.25
N LEU A 70 -60.92 82.45 49.55
CA LEU A 70 -61.34 81.21 48.90
C LEU A 70 -61.61 81.41 47.42
N GLN A 71 -62.34 82.46 47.02
CA GLN A 71 -62.58 82.77 45.60
C GLN A 71 -61.29 83.11 44.85
N GLN A 72 -60.38 83.88 45.46
CA GLN A 72 -59.08 84.19 44.87
C GLN A 72 -58.20 82.94 44.74
N LYS A 73 -58.18 82.06 45.75
CA LYS A 73 -57.50 80.75 45.70
C LYS A 73 -58.13 79.83 44.65
N PHE A 74 -59.45 79.84 44.48
CA PHE A 74 -60.16 79.05 43.47
C PHE A 74 -59.86 79.55 42.04
N GLY A 75 -59.82 80.87 41.85
CA GLY A 75 -59.43 81.50 40.59
C GLY A 75 -57.99 81.17 40.20
N HIS A 76 -57.04 81.30 41.13
CA HIS A 76 -55.66 80.88 40.92
C HIS A 76 -55.57 79.39 40.61
N ALA A 77 -56.24 78.51 41.36
CA ALA A 77 -56.25 77.07 41.15
C ALA A 77 -56.78 76.65 39.76
N LYS A 78 -57.81 77.33 39.25
CA LYS A 78 -58.31 77.12 37.88
C LYS A 78 -57.27 77.51 36.82
N VAL A 79 -56.60 78.65 36.99
CA VAL A 79 -55.56 79.11 36.04
C VAL A 79 -54.32 78.20 36.09
N THR A 80 -53.90 77.72 37.27
CA THR A 80 -52.84 76.69 37.35
C THR A 80 -53.28 75.39 36.72
N GLY A 81 -54.52 74.94 36.96
CA GLY A 81 -55.09 73.74 36.35
C GLY A 81 -55.03 73.74 34.82
N ILE A 82 -55.41 74.84 34.17
CA ILE A 82 -55.33 74.99 32.71
C ILE A 82 -53.86 74.95 32.23
N LYS A 83 -52.93 75.62 32.94
CA LYS A 83 -51.49 75.54 32.60
C LYS A 83 -50.94 74.12 32.70
N TYR A 84 -51.33 73.36 33.72
CA TYR A 84 -50.95 71.96 33.87
C TYR A 84 -51.54 71.09 32.76
N GLN A 85 -52.80 71.28 32.39
CA GLN A 85 -53.43 70.57 31.28
C GLN A 85 -52.73 70.85 29.94
N CYS A 86 -52.41 72.11 29.64
CA CYS A 86 -51.65 72.45 28.44
C CYS A 86 -50.27 71.78 28.41
N LYS A 87 -49.53 71.80 29.53
CA LYS A 87 -48.23 71.12 29.64
C LYS A 87 -48.35 69.61 29.48
N ALA A 88 -49.37 68.99 30.08
CA ALA A 88 -49.63 67.56 29.95
C ALA A 88 -49.97 67.20 28.49
N ALA A 89 -50.82 67.98 27.82
CA ALA A 89 -51.15 67.76 26.41
C ALA A 89 -49.92 67.89 25.50
N GLN A 90 -49.02 68.85 25.78
CA GLN A 90 -47.76 69.00 25.06
C GLN A 90 -46.82 67.80 25.29
N ALA A 91 -46.65 67.37 26.54
CA ALA A 91 -45.84 66.19 26.87
C ALA A 91 -46.38 64.91 26.19
N VAL A 92 -47.70 64.76 26.11
CA VAL A 92 -48.34 63.65 25.38
C VAL A 92 -48.05 63.73 23.88
N LYS A 93 -48.12 64.91 23.26
CA LYS A 93 -47.77 65.09 21.84
C LYS A 93 -46.30 64.75 21.57
N GLU A 94 -45.38 65.24 22.41
CA GLU A 94 -43.95 64.95 22.30
C GLU A 94 -43.68 63.44 22.45
N SER A 95 -44.30 62.81 23.45
CA SER A 95 -44.22 61.36 23.66
C SER A 95 -44.76 60.57 22.47
N ALA A 96 -45.88 60.99 21.89
CA ALA A 96 -46.45 60.34 20.69
C ALA A 96 -45.51 60.45 19.47
N HIS A 97 -44.83 61.59 19.30
CA HIS A 97 -43.83 61.75 18.24
C HIS A 97 -42.60 60.86 18.45
N VAL A 98 -42.13 60.73 19.71
CA VAL A 98 -41.03 59.81 20.06
C VAL A 98 -41.43 58.37 19.77
N LEU A 99 -42.57 57.92 20.29
CA LEU A 99 -43.10 56.57 20.04
C LEU A 99 -43.27 56.29 18.54
N LYS A 100 -43.73 57.26 17.74
CA LYS A 100 -43.83 57.09 16.28
C LYS A 100 -42.47 56.90 15.61
N ARG A 101 -41.43 57.62 16.06
CA ARG A 101 -40.06 57.46 15.52
C ARG A 101 -39.48 56.11 15.92
N GLU A 102 -39.67 55.70 17.18
CA GLU A 102 -39.24 54.38 17.66
C GLU A 102 -39.95 53.25 16.93
N ALA A 103 -41.26 53.35 16.71
CA ALA A 103 -41.99 52.37 15.90
C ALA A 103 -41.43 52.28 14.47
N GLN A 104 -41.03 53.41 13.87
CA GLN A 104 -40.40 53.43 12.55
C GLN A 104 -38.99 52.83 12.55
N THR A 105 -38.16 53.07 13.57
CA THR A 105 -36.82 52.47 13.67
C THR A 105 -36.93 50.96 13.91
N VAL A 106 -37.84 50.51 14.76
CA VAL A 106 -38.14 49.08 14.96
C VAL A 106 -38.60 48.44 13.65
N ALA A 107 -39.53 49.05 12.92
CA ALA A 107 -39.99 48.52 11.64
C ALA A 107 -38.90 48.43 10.56
N LYS A 108 -37.93 49.36 10.55
CA LYS A 108 -36.75 49.28 9.67
C LYS A 108 -35.81 48.16 10.10
N PHE A 109 -35.60 48.01 11.41
CA PHE A 109 -34.75 46.97 11.96
C PHE A 109 -35.34 45.57 11.68
N THR A 110 -36.65 45.37 11.85
CA THR A 110 -37.30 44.08 11.55
C THR A 110 -37.22 43.72 10.06
N LYS A 111 -37.31 44.71 9.16
CA LYS A 111 -37.10 44.49 7.72
C LYS A 111 -35.66 44.06 7.44
N PHE A 112 -34.68 44.77 8.00
CA PHE A 112 -33.27 44.42 7.86
C PHE A 112 -32.97 43.03 8.42
N GLN A 113 -33.54 42.66 9.56
CA GLN A 113 -33.40 41.34 10.14
C GLN A 113 -33.95 40.26 9.19
N GLY A 114 -35.12 40.47 8.60
CA GLY A 114 -35.69 39.56 7.58
C GLY A 114 -34.79 39.40 6.35
N ASP A 115 -34.19 40.49 5.86
CA ASP A 115 -33.25 40.43 4.73
C ASP A 115 -31.98 39.65 5.07
N VAL A 116 -31.46 39.81 6.30
CA VAL A 116 -30.30 39.06 6.79
C VAL A 116 -30.62 37.58 6.93
N GLU A 117 -31.76 37.22 7.53
CA GLU A 117 -32.21 35.83 7.67
C GLU A 117 -32.39 35.16 6.30
N LEU A 118 -32.96 35.88 5.32
CA LEU A 118 -33.11 35.38 3.95
C LEU A 118 -31.76 35.14 3.27
N ARG A 119 -30.77 36.04 3.47
CA ARG A 119 -29.41 35.86 2.95
C ARG A 119 -28.72 34.66 3.59
N ILE A 120 -28.86 34.48 4.90
CA ILE A 120 -28.33 33.32 5.62
C ILE A 120 -28.96 32.04 5.05
N ALA A 121 -30.28 31.97 4.91
CA ALA A 121 -30.96 30.80 4.37
C ALA A 121 -30.48 30.42 2.95
N ARG A 122 -30.30 31.41 2.07
CA ARG A 122 -29.76 31.17 0.71
C ARG A 122 -28.34 30.66 0.72
N LEU A 123 -27.47 31.23 1.56
CA LEU A 123 -26.08 30.78 1.70
C LEU A 123 -26.03 29.36 2.26
N THR A 124 -26.84 29.05 3.27
CA THR A 124 -26.92 27.70 3.85
C THR A 124 -27.37 26.67 2.83
N GLU A 125 -28.39 26.98 2.02
CA GLU A 125 -28.85 26.08 0.97
C GLU A 125 -27.80 25.92 -0.15
N GLY A 126 -27.12 27.00 -0.55
CA GLY A 126 -26.01 26.93 -1.51
C GLY A 126 -24.87 26.02 -1.04
N PHE A 127 -24.43 26.17 0.20
CA PHE A 127 -23.40 25.29 0.78
C PHE A 127 -23.86 23.85 0.87
N LYS A 128 -25.12 23.60 1.22
CA LYS A 128 -25.68 22.25 1.29
C LYS A 128 -25.63 21.57 -0.09
N GLN A 129 -26.03 22.27 -1.15
CA GLN A 129 -25.97 21.77 -2.52
C GLN A 129 -24.53 21.51 -2.98
N GLU A 130 -23.58 22.38 -2.63
CA GLU A 130 -22.16 22.17 -2.93
C GLU A 130 -21.61 20.94 -2.20
N VAL A 131 -21.94 20.77 -0.92
CA VAL A 131 -21.54 19.59 -0.13
C VAL A 131 -22.11 18.32 -0.73
N ASP A 132 -23.40 18.30 -1.07
CA ASP A 132 -24.05 17.13 -1.69
C ASP A 132 -23.43 16.80 -3.05
N THR A 133 -23.11 17.83 -3.85
CA THR A 133 -22.45 17.67 -5.16
C THR A 133 -21.04 17.09 -5.00
N VAL A 134 -20.25 17.62 -4.06
CA VAL A 134 -18.89 17.12 -3.80
C VAL A 134 -18.95 15.69 -3.26
N TRP A 135 -19.90 15.39 -2.39
CA TRP A 135 -20.10 14.06 -1.83
C TRP A 135 -20.48 13.03 -2.89
N SER A 136 -21.39 13.37 -3.82
CA SER A 136 -21.73 12.50 -4.94
C SER A 136 -20.51 12.22 -5.82
N LYS A 137 -19.77 13.27 -6.22
CA LYS A 137 -18.55 13.11 -7.04
C LYS A 137 -17.49 12.26 -6.34
N LEU A 138 -17.33 12.41 -5.04
CA LEU A 138 -16.39 11.60 -4.25
C LEU A 138 -16.83 10.13 -4.22
N THR A 139 -18.13 9.88 -4.06
CA THR A 139 -18.71 8.54 -4.06
C THR A 139 -18.50 7.84 -5.41
N ASP A 140 -18.77 8.55 -6.51
CA ASP A 140 -18.58 8.02 -7.87
C ASP A 140 -17.11 7.66 -8.12
N LYS A 141 -16.18 8.56 -7.81
CA LYS A 141 -14.74 8.28 -7.93
C LYS A 141 -14.27 7.13 -7.06
N ASN A 142 -14.82 6.99 -5.85
CA ASN A 142 -14.49 5.89 -4.96
C ASN A 142 -15.00 4.55 -5.53
N ASN A 143 -16.18 4.54 -6.15
CA ASN A 143 -16.72 3.36 -6.83
C ASN A 143 -15.90 2.99 -8.08
N GLU A 144 -15.51 3.98 -8.89
CA GLU A 144 -14.63 3.78 -10.04
C GLU A 144 -13.28 3.20 -9.61
N ALA A 145 -12.65 3.78 -8.58
CA ALA A 145 -11.39 3.27 -8.03
C ALA A 145 -11.53 1.85 -7.47
N ALA A 146 -12.62 1.55 -6.76
CA ALA A 146 -12.90 0.21 -6.26
C ALA A 146 -13.09 -0.80 -7.40
N GLN A 147 -13.76 -0.40 -8.49
CA GLN A 147 -13.94 -1.26 -9.65
C GLN A 147 -12.63 -1.47 -10.41
N GLN A 148 -11.82 -0.43 -10.58
CA GLN A 148 -10.47 -0.56 -11.15
C GLN A 148 -9.61 -1.53 -10.32
N ALA A 149 -9.64 -1.42 -8.99
CA ALA A 149 -8.91 -2.32 -8.11
C ALA A 149 -9.36 -3.79 -8.24
N ARG A 150 -10.65 -4.05 -8.47
CA ARG A 150 -11.17 -5.42 -8.74
C ARG A 150 -10.70 -5.97 -10.08
N ASN A 151 -10.70 -5.13 -11.11
CA ASN A 151 -10.25 -5.53 -12.45
C ASN A 151 -8.76 -5.88 -12.42
N THR A 152 -7.91 -5.02 -11.84
CA THR A 152 -6.47 -5.29 -11.72
C THR A 152 -6.17 -6.50 -10.83
N ALA A 153 -6.93 -6.73 -9.76
CA ALA A 153 -6.80 -7.94 -8.95
C ALA A 153 -7.12 -9.21 -9.75
N SER A 154 -8.12 -9.16 -10.64
CA SER A 154 -8.48 -10.28 -11.51
C SER A 154 -7.39 -10.58 -12.54
N GLU A 155 -6.83 -9.53 -13.17
CA GLU A 155 -5.69 -9.66 -14.11
C GLU A 155 -4.45 -10.24 -13.42
N LEU A 156 -4.13 -9.80 -12.20
CA LEU A 156 -3.01 -10.34 -11.42
C LEU A 156 -3.22 -11.82 -11.09
N GLN A 157 -4.45 -12.23 -10.78
CA GLN A 157 -4.77 -13.63 -10.54
C GLN A 157 -4.61 -14.49 -11.80
N GLU A 158 -5.02 -13.99 -12.96
CA GLU A 158 -4.83 -14.67 -14.23
C GLU A 158 -3.34 -14.83 -14.56
N LEU A 159 -2.54 -13.76 -14.44
CA LEU A 159 -1.10 -13.82 -14.62
C LEU A 159 -0.43 -14.81 -13.65
N GLN A 160 -0.89 -14.86 -12.40
CA GLN A 160 -0.37 -15.83 -11.42
C GLN A 160 -0.65 -17.27 -11.85
N ASN A 161 -1.82 -17.54 -12.42
CA ASN A 161 -2.15 -18.86 -12.96
C ASN A 161 -1.28 -19.20 -14.17
N GLN A 162 -1.10 -18.26 -15.10
CA GLN A 162 -0.21 -18.45 -16.26
C GLN A 162 1.23 -18.74 -15.84
N VAL A 163 1.76 -18.04 -14.84
CA VAL A 163 3.12 -18.29 -14.30
C VAL A 163 3.21 -19.70 -13.68
N LYS A 164 2.18 -20.16 -12.97
CA LYS A 164 2.14 -21.53 -12.41
C LYS A 164 2.14 -22.57 -13.52
N GLU A 165 1.34 -22.40 -14.56
CA GLU A 165 1.29 -23.30 -15.72
C GLU A 165 2.61 -23.36 -16.46
N ALA A 166 3.22 -22.19 -16.74
CA ALA A 166 4.52 -22.11 -17.39
C ALA A 166 5.62 -22.80 -16.59
N ASN A 167 5.60 -22.67 -15.25
CA ASN A 167 6.56 -23.34 -14.38
C ASN A 167 6.39 -24.87 -14.42
N LEU A 168 5.16 -25.38 -14.40
CA LEU A 168 4.89 -26.82 -14.54
C LEU A 168 5.37 -27.35 -15.90
N ALA A 169 5.13 -26.59 -16.99
CA ALA A 169 5.60 -26.94 -18.32
C ALA A 169 7.14 -26.97 -18.39
N ALA A 170 7.80 -25.98 -17.80
CA ALA A 170 9.27 -25.90 -17.72
C ALA A 170 9.85 -27.10 -16.96
N GLN A 171 9.29 -27.46 -15.80
CA GLN A 171 9.73 -28.63 -15.03
C GLN A 171 9.58 -29.93 -15.83
N SER A 172 8.47 -30.10 -16.56
CA SER A 172 8.27 -31.28 -17.40
C SER A 172 9.31 -31.38 -18.53
N SER A 173 9.69 -30.24 -19.10
CA SER A 173 10.70 -30.14 -20.16
C SER A 173 12.10 -30.40 -19.61
N GLN A 174 12.42 -29.89 -18.42
CA GLN A 174 13.69 -30.14 -17.73
C GLN A 174 13.89 -31.64 -17.47
N LYS A 175 12.85 -32.37 -17.02
CA LYS A 175 12.92 -33.84 -16.85
C LYS A 175 13.19 -34.57 -18.17
N LYS A 176 12.63 -34.10 -19.30
CA LYS A 176 12.89 -34.67 -20.62
C LYS A 176 14.34 -34.42 -21.06
N VAL A 177 14.85 -33.20 -20.86
CA VAL A 177 16.25 -32.85 -21.15
C VAL A 177 17.20 -33.72 -20.32
N GLU A 178 16.97 -33.86 -19.02
CA GLU A 178 17.79 -34.71 -18.15
C GLU A 178 17.81 -36.18 -18.63
N LYS A 179 16.67 -36.71 -19.08
CA LYS A 179 16.57 -38.06 -19.66
C LYS A 179 17.37 -38.18 -20.96
N LEU A 180 17.33 -37.17 -21.82
CA LEU A 180 18.10 -37.14 -23.07
C LEU A 180 19.60 -37.01 -22.80
N GLU A 181 20.01 -36.16 -21.85
CA GLU A 181 21.40 -36.01 -21.44
C GLU A 181 21.98 -37.32 -20.89
N LYS A 182 21.23 -38.03 -20.03
CA LYS A 182 21.64 -39.36 -19.52
C LYS A 182 21.84 -40.36 -20.66
N LYS A 183 20.94 -40.38 -21.65
CA LYS A 183 21.06 -41.23 -22.85
C LYS A 183 22.29 -40.85 -23.68
N HIS A 184 22.51 -39.56 -23.90
CA HIS A 184 23.66 -39.06 -24.65
C HIS A 184 24.96 -39.43 -23.95
N ARG A 185 25.10 -39.19 -22.64
CA ARG A 185 26.28 -39.60 -21.86
C ARG A 185 26.52 -41.10 -21.95
N ALA A 186 25.50 -41.93 -21.77
CA ALA A 186 25.63 -43.38 -21.91
C ALA A 186 26.11 -43.81 -23.32
N MET A 187 25.61 -43.14 -24.36
CA MET A 187 26.06 -43.38 -25.73
C MET A 187 27.50 -42.92 -25.96
N SER A 188 27.86 -41.71 -25.50
CA SER A 188 29.23 -41.18 -25.59
C SER A 188 30.21 -42.09 -24.86
N HIS A 189 29.90 -42.59 -23.66
CA HIS A 189 30.75 -43.54 -22.95
C HIS A 189 30.95 -44.85 -23.73
N LYS A 190 29.90 -45.37 -24.40
CA LYS A 190 30.02 -46.56 -25.26
C LYS A 190 30.90 -46.30 -26.49
N VAL A 191 30.77 -45.14 -27.13
CA VAL A 191 31.61 -44.76 -28.27
C VAL A 191 33.06 -44.57 -27.84
N VAL A 192 33.31 -43.83 -26.76
CA VAL A 192 34.65 -43.62 -26.22
C VAL A 192 35.31 -44.93 -25.83
N ALA A 193 34.59 -45.83 -25.14
CA ALA A 193 35.11 -47.16 -24.82
C ALA A 193 35.49 -47.96 -26.08
N LYS A 194 34.68 -47.88 -27.14
CA LYS A 194 34.98 -48.56 -28.41
C LYS A 194 36.18 -47.94 -29.15
N VAL A 195 36.33 -46.62 -29.14
CA VAL A 195 37.45 -45.92 -29.78
C VAL A 195 38.77 -46.16 -29.05
N ARG A 196 38.74 -46.35 -27.72
CA ARG A 196 39.93 -46.62 -26.92
C ARG A 196 40.44 -48.07 -27.04
N CYS A 197 39.64 -49.01 -27.56
CA CYS A 197 40.10 -50.38 -27.74
C CYS A 197 40.73 -50.60 -29.13
N TYR A 198 42.01 -50.92 -29.19
CA TYR A 198 42.68 -51.31 -30.44
C TYR A 198 42.84 -52.84 -30.51
N SER A 199 42.25 -53.46 -31.54
CA SER A 199 42.43 -54.89 -31.82
C SER A 199 43.71 -55.10 -32.63
N LEU A 200 44.67 -55.85 -32.09
CA LEU A 200 45.91 -56.22 -32.79
C LEU A 200 45.63 -57.24 -33.89
N LYS A 201 44.53 -57.99 -33.77
CA LYS A 201 44.13 -59.04 -34.70
C LYS A 201 42.86 -58.67 -35.45
N SER A 202 42.72 -59.17 -36.67
CA SER A 202 41.47 -59.20 -37.43
C SER A 202 41.19 -60.66 -37.78
N LYS A 203 40.06 -61.21 -37.32
CA LYS A 203 39.71 -62.64 -37.50
C LYS A 203 40.81 -63.62 -37.04
N GLY A 204 41.48 -63.30 -35.93
CA GLY A 204 42.57 -64.12 -35.37
C GLY A 204 43.94 -63.93 -36.03
N VAL A 205 44.01 -63.23 -37.17
CA VAL A 205 45.27 -62.93 -37.88
C VAL A 205 45.82 -61.59 -37.40
N ILE A 206 47.12 -61.50 -37.13
CA ILE A 206 47.78 -60.25 -36.74
C ILE A 206 47.76 -59.29 -37.92
N LYS A 207 47.26 -58.07 -37.69
CA LYS A 207 47.17 -57.03 -38.72
C LYS A 207 48.56 -56.71 -39.30
N PRO A 208 48.67 -56.41 -40.61
CA PRO A 208 49.95 -56.16 -41.24
C PRO A 208 50.72 -54.99 -40.60
N GLU A 209 50.03 -53.92 -40.23
CA GLU A 209 50.67 -52.75 -39.59
C GLU A 209 51.29 -53.12 -38.24
N MET A 210 50.61 -53.98 -37.47
CA MET A 210 51.13 -54.49 -36.21
C MET A 210 52.26 -55.50 -36.40
N ARG A 211 52.17 -56.30 -37.46
CA ARG A 211 53.22 -57.26 -37.84
C ARG A 211 54.53 -56.52 -38.13
N ASP A 212 54.48 -55.45 -38.90
CA ASP A 212 55.65 -54.63 -39.24
C ASP A 212 56.23 -53.96 -37.99
N MET A 213 55.38 -53.43 -37.11
CA MET A 213 55.81 -52.88 -35.83
C MET A 213 56.50 -53.92 -34.95
N VAL A 214 55.91 -55.12 -34.81
CA VAL A 214 56.50 -56.24 -34.05
C VAL A 214 57.86 -56.63 -34.64
N TRP A 215 57.95 -56.71 -35.97
CA TRP A 215 59.20 -57.01 -36.66
C TRP A 215 60.27 -55.94 -36.40
N ASN A 216 59.93 -54.65 -36.52
CA ASN A 216 60.83 -53.53 -36.22
C ASN A 216 61.32 -53.55 -34.76
N LEU A 217 60.44 -53.85 -33.79
CA LEU A 217 60.82 -53.95 -32.38
C LEU A 217 61.83 -55.08 -32.14
N VAL A 218 61.57 -56.27 -32.69
CA VAL A 218 62.48 -57.42 -32.55
C VAL A 218 63.80 -57.16 -33.28
N GLY A 219 63.74 -56.59 -34.48
CA GLY A 219 64.93 -56.17 -35.25
C GLY A 219 65.75 -55.10 -34.54
N GLY A 220 65.10 -54.23 -33.75
CA GLY A 220 65.74 -53.23 -32.89
C GLY A 220 66.29 -53.78 -31.56
N GLY A 221 66.29 -55.10 -31.35
CA GLY A 221 66.88 -55.74 -30.17
C GLY A 221 65.92 -55.98 -29.00
N VAL A 222 64.62 -55.74 -29.16
CA VAL A 222 63.64 -56.07 -28.11
C VAL A 222 63.46 -57.58 -28.02
N LEU A 223 63.61 -58.14 -26.82
CA LEU A 223 63.43 -59.57 -26.57
C LEU A 223 61.99 -60.02 -26.89
N MET A 224 61.84 -61.15 -27.59
CA MET A 224 60.53 -61.62 -28.08
C MET A 224 59.48 -61.83 -26.96
N ASN A 225 59.92 -62.17 -25.75
CA ASN A 225 59.04 -62.35 -24.58
C ASN A 225 58.54 -61.02 -23.98
N THR A 226 59.20 -59.89 -24.26
CA THR A 226 58.80 -58.57 -23.73
C THR A 226 57.98 -57.75 -24.72
N VAL A 227 57.96 -58.12 -26.01
CA VAL A 227 57.25 -57.39 -27.08
C VAL A 227 55.78 -57.12 -26.73
N ASN A 228 55.03 -58.12 -26.21
CA ASN A 228 53.62 -57.91 -25.84
C ASN A 228 53.46 -56.89 -24.70
N GLY A 229 54.35 -56.92 -23.69
CA GLY A 229 54.34 -55.95 -22.59
C GLY A 229 54.73 -54.54 -23.04
N LEU A 230 55.66 -54.43 -24.01
CA LEU A 230 56.02 -53.15 -24.60
C LEU A 230 54.87 -52.57 -25.43
N LEU A 231 54.20 -53.38 -26.26
CA LEU A 231 53.01 -52.94 -27.01
C LEU A 231 51.89 -52.48 -26.09
N GLN A 232 51.63 -53.21 -25.00
CA GLN A 232 50.65 -52.80 -23.98
C GLN A 232 51.04 -51.48 -23.30
N THR A 233 52.33 -51.31 -22.96
CA THR A 233 52.84 -50.08 -22.37
C THR A 233 52.71 -48.90 -23.33
N MET A 234 53.08 -49.07 -24.60
CA MET A 234 52.95 -48.04 -25.63
C MET A 234 51.49 -47.67 -25.86
N ALA A 235 50.61 -48.66 -26.04
CA ALA A 235 49.18 -48.41 -26.20
C ALA A 235 48.60 -47.64 -25.02
N LYS A 236 48.95 -48.04 -23.78
CA LYS A 236 48.56 -47.34 -22.56
C LYS A 236 49.09 -45.90 -22.53
N GLY A 237 50.32 -45.66 -23.00
CA GLY A 237 50.90 -44.32 -23.16
C GLY A 237 50.10 -43.41 -24.11
N PHE A 238 49.44 -43.98 -25.11
CA PHE A 238 48.50 -43.28 -26.00
C PHE A 238 47.04 -43.31 -25.51
N GLY A 239 46.78 -43.86 -24.32
CA GLY A 239 45.43 -43.99 -23.78
C GLY A 239 44.55 -45.01 -24.51
N LEU A 240 45.18 -45.99 -25.18
CA LEU A 240 44.54 -47.09 -25.86
C LEU A 240 44.67 -48.39 -25.05
N ASP A 241 43.58 -49.16 -25.00
CA ASP A 241 43.54 -50.49 -24.43
C ASP A 241 43.68 -51.54 -25.55
N LEU A 242 44.66 -52.43 -25.44
CA LEU A 242 44.82 -53.52 -26.40
C LEU A 242 43.87 -54.67 -26.04
N LYS A 243 42.98 -55.03 -26.96
CA LYS A 243 42.00 -56.12 -26.76
C LYS A 243 42.63 -57.51 -26.88
N ASP A 244 43.65 -57.61 -27.72
CA ASP A 244 44.32 -58.86 -28.06
C ASP A 244 45.74 -58.87 -27.49
N SER A 245 46.27 -60.07 -27.24
CA SER A 245 47.69 -60.27 -26.94
C SER A 245 48.39 -61.03 -28.07
N ILE A 246 49.68 -60.78 -28.22
CA ILE A 246 50.54 -61.52 -29.15
C ILE A 246 51.40 -62.47 -28.33
N ASN A 247 51.23 -63.78 -28.59
CA ASN A 247 52.03 -64.78 -27.91
C ASN A 247 53.45 -64.82 -28.52
N ARG A 248 54.41 -65.32 -27.74
CA ARG A 248 55.80 -65.46 -28.16
C ARG A 248 55.94 -66.24 -29.48
N CYS A 249 55.15 -67.28 -29.68
CA CYS A 249 55.15 -68.09 -30.90
C CYS A 249 54.80 -67.26 -32.14
N SER A 250 53.81 -66.38 -32.05
CA SER A 250 53.42 -65.50 -33.15
C SER A 250 54.53 -64.49 -33.47
N VAL A 251 55.17 -63.91 -32.45
CA VAL A 251 56.34 -63.03 -32.65
C VAL A 251 57.46 -63.76 -33.37
N LEU A 252 57.73 -65.00 -32.96
CA LEU A 252 58.74 -65.85 -33.60
C LEU A 252 58.41 -66.14 -35.06
N HIS A 253 57.15 -66.47 -35.37
CA HIS A 253 56.71 -66.73 -36.74
C HIS A 253 56.87 -65.47 -37.60
N ILE A 254 56.42 -64.30 -37.12
CA ILE A 254 56.59 -63.02 -37.81
C ILE A 254 58.07 -62.75 -38.11
N ASN A 255 58.95 -62.94 -37.13
CA ASN A 255 60.38 -62.69 -37.31
C ASN A 255 61.01 -63.63 -38.36
N ARG A 256 60.62 -64.91 -38.34
CA ARG A 256 61.08 -65.90 -39.34
C ARG A 256 60.56 -65.58 -40.74
N GLU A 257 59.27 -65.26 -40.85
CA GLU A 257 58.62 -64.86 -42.10
C GLU A 257 59.29 -63.61 -42.70
N GLY A 258 59.50 -62.57 -41.89
CA GLY A 258 60.17 -61.34 -42.31
C GLY A 258 61.62 -61.56 -42.74
N GLY A 259 62.37 -62.38 -42.00
CA GLY A 259 63.74 -62.76 -42.37
C GLY A 259 63.82 -63.54 -43.68
N ALA A 260 62.85 -64.43 -43.93
CA ALA A 260 62.76 -65.15 -45.20
C ALA A 260 62.43 -64.21 -46.36
N ALA A 261 61.46 -63.30 -46.18
CA ALA A 261 61.09 -62.31 -47.18
C ALA A 261 62.26 -61.38 -47.54
N ALA A 262 63.02 -60.91 -46.56
CA ALA A 262 64.20 -60.07 -46.78
C ALA A 262 65.27 -60.79 -47.62
N LYS A 263 65.56 -62.06 -47.34
CA LYS A 263 66.49 -62.88 -48.13
C LYS A 263 66.04 -63.01 -49.58
N ILE A 264 64.74 -63.30 -49.80
CA ILE A 264 64.16 -63.41 -51.14
C ILE A 264 64.30 -62.08 -51.90
N GLN A 265 64.04 -60.96 -51.23
CA GLN A 265 64.15 -59.63 -51.84
C GLN A 265 65.60 -59.27 -52.21
N ILE A 266 66.59 -59.64 -51.39
CA ILE A 266 68.01 -59.46 -51.71
C ILE A 266 68.39 -60.27 -52.95
N VAL A 267 68.01 -61.55 -53.01
CA VAL A 267 68.28 -62.41 -54.17
C VAL A 267 67.62 -61.84 -55.43
N HIS A 268 66.37 -61.36 -55.33
CA HIS A 268 65.67 -60.73 -56.45
C HIS A 268 66.34 -59.43 -56.92
N LYS A 269 66.78 -58.57 -55.99
CA LYS A 269 67.54 -57.36 -56.33
C LYS A 269 68.88 -57.68 -57.00
N LEU A 270 69.62 -58.67 -56.49
CA LEU A 270 70.88 -59.13 -57.09
C LEU A 270 70.67 -59.70 -58.50
N LYS A 271 69.59 -60.46 -58.70
CA LYS A 271 69.23 -61.03 -60.01
C LYS A 271 68.89 -59.96 -61.05
N ASN A 272 68.31 -58.84 -60.65
CA ASN A 272 67.87 -57.78 -61.56
C ASN A 272 68.89 -56.63 -61.71
N ALA A 273 70.01 -56.66 -60.98
CA ALA A 273 71.06 -55.65 -61.02
C ALA A 273 72.25 -56.02 -61.92
N GLY A 274 72.23 -57.23 -62.50
CA GLY A 274 73.15 -57.68 -63.55
C GLY A 274 72.40 -57.92 -64.85
#